data_AF-A0A353CQR0-F1
#
_entry.id   AF-A0A353CQR0-F1
#
_cell.length_a   1.000
_cell.length_b   1.000
_cell.length_c   1.000
_cell.angle_alpha   90.00
_cell.angle_beta   90.00
_cell.angle_gamma   90.00
#
_symmetry.space_group_name_H-M   'P 1'
#
loop_
_entity.id
_entity.type
_entity.pdbx_description
1 polymer ?
#
loop_
_entity_poly.entity_id
_entity_poly.type
_entity_poly.pdbx_seq_one_letter_code
_entity_poly.pdbx_strand_id
1 'polypeptide(L)'
;GAPLPEDGGGEVTAQVLNASGRRGAADEVTRFLRSRGVDVIDFGNYVSVQPRTKIVNCSGGIEGARRVRGLLGLGGLEIYSKPEKNPVAGVRVIIGLDFDPASLK
;
A
#
# COMPACT_ATOMS: atom_id res chain seq x y z
N GLY A 1 8.96 3.51 -31.17
CA GLY A 1 9.28 3.17 -29.77
C GLY A 1 8.42 4.05 -28.90
N ALA A 2 7.64 3.47 -28.00
CA ALA A 2 6.91 4.28 -27.03
C ALA A 2 7.92 4.96 -26.08
N PRO A 3 7.68 6.21 -25.67
CA PRO A 3 8.51 6.82 -24.64
C PRO A 3 8.24 6.09 -23.32
N LEU A 4 9.31 5.65 -22.67
CA LEU A 4 9.27 5.35 -21.23
C LEU A 4 9.06 6.70 -20.52
N PRO A 5 8.11 6.83 -19.59
CA PRO A 5 8.06 8.02 -18.76
C PRO A 5 9.31 8.04 -17.86
N GLU A 6 10.25 8.91 -18.18
CA GLU A 6 11.44 9.20 -17.37
C GLU A 6 11.25 10.48 -16.56
N ASP A 7 10.21 10.54 -15.73
CA ASP A 7 10.08 11.60 -14.73
C ASP A 7 10.54 11.07 -13.37
N GLY A 8 11.70 11.53 -12.93
CA GLY A 8 12.38 11.16 -11.68
C GLY A 8 11.67 11.60 -10.39
N GLY A 9 10.34 11.64 -10.36
CA GLY A 9 9.52 11.63 -9.15
C GLY A 9 9.07 10.20 -8.87
N GLY A 10 9.99 9.36 -8.40
CA GLY A 10 9.85 7.90 -8.37
C GLY A 10 8.43 7.40 -8.07
N GLU A 11 7.86 6.65 -9.01
CA GLU A 11 6.53 6.05 -8.86
C GLU A 11 6.43 5.33 -7.51
N VAL A 12 5.40 5.68 -6.74
CA VAL A 12 5.19 5.08 -5.42
C VAL A 12 4.80 3.64 -5.65
N THR A 13 5.69 2.72 -5.32
CA THR A 13 5.43 1.29 -5.40
C THR A 13 4.81 0.77 -4.10
N ALA A 14 3.78 -0.06 -4.21
CA ALA A 14 3.07 -0.62 -3.07
C ALA A 14 2.91 -2.15 -3.17
N GLN A 15 2.93 -2.81 -2.02
CA GLN A 15 2.51 -4.19 -1.83
C GLN A 15 1.26 -4.20 -0.96
N VAL A 16 0.22 -4.93 -1.36
CA VAL A 16 -1.07 -4.97 -0.64
C VAL A 16 -1.35 -6.37 -0.09
N LEU A 17 -1.35 -6.52 1.23
CA LEU A 17 -1.54 -7.79 1.90
C LEU A 17 -2.84 -7.77 2.70
N ASN A 18 -3.74 -8.69 2.39
CA ASN A 18 -4.99 -8.84 3.10
C ASN A 18 -4.79 -9.64 4.40
N ALA A 19 -4.91 -8.95 5.52
CA ALA A 19 -4.94 -9.55 6.85
C ALA A 19 -6.32 -9.39 7.53
N SER A 20 -7.35 -8.98 6.79
CA SER A 20 -8.68 -8.70 7.34
C SER A 20 -9.53 -9.97 7.49
N GLY A 21 -9.16 -11.05 6.81
CA GLY A 21 -9.99 -12.26 6.66
C GLY A 21 -11.16 -12.10 5.68
N ARG A 22 -11.36 -10.91 5.09
CA ARG A 22 -12.42 -10.66 4.09
C ARG A 22 -11.94 -11.06 2.70
N ARG A 23 -12.77 -11.75 1.93
CA ARG A 23 -12.43 -12.11 0.54
C ARG A 23 -12.44 -10.84 -0.33
N GLY A 24 -11.41 -10.65 -1.16
CA GLY A 24 -11.36 -9.57 -2.14
C GLY A 24 -10.75 -8.24 -1.65
N ALA A 25 -10.54 -8.06 -0.34
CA ALA A 25 -10.09 -6.77 0.19
C ALA A 25 -8.76 -6.25 -0.41
N ALA A 26 -7.78 -7.15 -0.65
CA ALA A 26 -6.53 -6.74 -1.32
C ALA A 26 -6.74 -6.34 -2.78
N ASP A 27 -7.64 -7.00 -3.53
CA ASP A 27 -7.94 -6.65 -4.92
C ASP A 27 -8.60 -5.28 -5.01
N GLU A 28 -9.59 -5.01 -4.15
CA GLU A 28 -10.27 -3.71 -4.10
C GLU A 28 -9.30 -2.56 -3.80
N VAL A 29 -8.48 -2.71 -2.77
CA VAL A 29 -7.45 -1.72 -2.40
C VAL A 29 -6.40 -1.56 -3.51
N THR A 30 -6.01 -2.66 -4.16
CA THR A 30 -5.07 -2.64 -5.28
C THR A 30 -5.61 -1.83 -6.45
N ARG A 31 -6.85 -2.09 -6.87
CA ARG A 31 -7.50 -1.35 -7.96
C ARG A 31 -7.61 0.14 -7.63
N PHE A 32 -8.00 0.46 -6.40
CA PHE A 32 -8.09 1.83 -5.94
C PHE A 32 -6.74 2.56 -6.00
N LEU A 33 -5.68 1.95 -5.45
CA LEU A 33 -4.34 2.54 -5.45
C LEU A 33 -3.79 2.74 -6.87
N ARG A 34 -3.94 1.73 -7.75
CA ARG A 34 -3.54 1.84 -9.16
C ARG A 34 -4.28 2.96 -9.89
N SER A 35 -5.59 3.11 -9.65
CA SER A 35 -6.38 4.21 -10.21
C SER A 35 -5.91 5.60 -9.74
N ARG A 36 -5.10 5.69 -8.67
CA ARG A 36 -4.57 6.93 -8.10
C ARG A 36 -3.09 7.17 -8.41
N GLY A 37 -2.53 6.38 -9.33
CA GLY A 37 -1.13 6.49 -9.76
C GLY A 37 -0.13 5.93 -8.76
N VAL A 38 -0.54 4.91 -7.98
CA VAL A 38 0.35 4.08 -7.16
C VAL A 38 0.57 2.76 -7.88
N ASP A 39 1.82 2.39 -8.12
CA ASP A 39 2.14 1.14 -8.79
C ASP A 39 2.13 -0.03 -7.79
N VAL A 40 1.10 -0.86 -7.83
CA VAL A 40 0.99 -2.02 -6.95
C VAL A 40 1.75 -3.18 -7.57
N ILE A 41 2.93 -3.47 -7.04
CA ILE A 41 3.86 -4.50 -7.55
C ILE A 41 3.36 -5.90 -7.20
N ASP A 42 2.81 -6.06 -5.99
CA ASP A 42 2.38 -7.35 -5.48
C ASP A 42 1.15 -7.20 -4.58
N PHE A 43 0.22 -8.15 -4.66
CA PHE A 43 -0.93 -8.21 -3.76
C PHE A 43 -1.31 -9.64 -3.43
N GLY A 44 -1.80 -9.86 -2.21
CA GLY A 44 -2.12 -11.21 -1.75
C GLY A 44 -2.75 -11.25 -0.37
N ASN A 45 -2.70 -12.42 0.26
CA ASN A 45 -3.13 -12.62 1.64
C ASN A 45 -1.93 -12.59 2.59
N TYR A 46 -2.13 -11.99 3.76
CA TYR A 46 -1.16 -12.05 4.84
C TYR A 46 -1.23 -13.42 5.53
N VAL A 47 -0.11 -13.86 6.11
CA VAL A 47 0.01 -15.17 6.77
C VAL A 47 -0.93 -15.36 7.97
N SER A 48 -1.49 -14.27 8.50
CA SER A 48 -2.39 -14.29 9.64
C SER A 48 -3.34 -13.11 9.60
N VAL A 49 -4.49 -13.25 10.25
CA VAL A 49 -5.43 -12.15 10.40
C VAL A 49 -4.83 -11.09 11.37
N GLN A 50 -5.00 -9.80 11.06
CA GLN A 50 -4.52 -8.68 11.87
C GLN A 50 -5.69 -7.79 12.28
N PRO A 51 -5.81 -7.41 13.56
CA PRO A 51 -6.92 -6.58 14.03
C PRO A 51 -6.89 -5.16 13.47
N ARG A 52 -5.70 -4.63 13.19
CA ARG A 52 -5.49 -3.26 12.72
C ARG A 52 -4.73 -3.22 11.41
N THR A 53 -5.10 -2.28 10.57
CA THR A 53 -4.45 -1.91 9.32
C THR A 53 -3.09 -1.31 9.65
N LYS A 54 -2.07 -1.63 8.84
CA LYS A 54 -0.71 -1.14 9.04
C LYS A 54 -0.15 -0.67 7.71
N ILE A 55 0.59 0.42 7.75
CA ILE A 55 1.37 0.91 6.61
C ILE A 55 2.83 0.83 7.01
N VAL A 56 3.60 0.06 6.25
CA VAL A 56 5.02 -0.13 6.45
C VAL A 56 5.77 0.57 5.33
N ASN A 57 6.64 1.52 5.67
CA ASN A 57 7.60 2.09 4.75
C ASN A 57 8.81 1.15 4.67
N CYS A 58 8.97 0.50 3.51
CA CYS A 58 10.08 -0.38 3.20
C CYS A 58 11.20 0.33 2.42
N SER A 59 10.92 1.54 1.92
CA SER A 59 11.88 2.43 1.24
C SER A 59 12.67 3.30 2.21
N GLY A 60 13.77 3.89 1.71
CA GLY A 60 14.52 4.92 2.42
C GLY A 60 13.75 6.25 2.63
N GLY A 61 12.63 6.47 1.93
CA GLY A 61 11.84 7.70 2.00
C GLY A 61 10.39 7.46 2.43
N ILE A 62 9.92 8.22 3.42
CA ILE A 62 8.57 8.07 4.01
C ILE A 62 7.44 8.65 3.14
N GLU A 63 7.77 9.44 2.12
CA GLU A 63 6.79 10.19 1.32
C GLU A 63 5.79 9.28 0.60
N GLY A 64 6.26 8.17 0.02
CA GLY A 64 5.40 7.17 -0.60
C GLY A 64 4.39 6.59 0.39
N ALA A 65 4.84 6.24 1.60
CA ALA A 65 3.97 5.71 2.64
C ALA A 65 2.93 6.75 3.13
N ARG A 66 3.32 8.03 3.22
CA ARG A 66 2.38 9.12 3.55
C ARG A 66 1.33 9.31 2.46
N ARG A 67 1.72 9.22 1.18
CA ARG A 67 0.80 9.31 0.05
C ARG A 67 -0.22 8.17 0.07
N VAL A 68 0.25 6.92 0.19
CA VAL A 68 -0.64 5.74 0.29
C VAL A 68 -1.58 5.87 1.48
N ARG A 69 -1.08 6.29 2.65
CA ARG A 69 -1.92 6.54 3.83
C ARG A 69 -3.02 7.56 3.57
N GLY A 70 -2.68 8.67 2.93
CA GLY A 70 -3.64 9.73 2.59
C GLY A 70 -4.71 9.25 1.62
N LEU A 71 -4.32 8.48 0.60
CA LEU A 71 -5.25 7.90 -0.37
C LEU A 71 -6.26 6.94 0.27
N LEU A 72 -5.80 6.13 1.23
CA LEU A 72 -6.67 5.18 1.94
C LEU A 72 -7.53 5.83 3.04
N GLY A 73 -7.46 7.15 3.23
CA GLY A 73 -8.18 7.83 4.31
C GLY A 73 -7.65 7.53 5.71
N LEU A 74 -6.47 6.92 5.83
CA LEU A 74 -5.87 6.44 7.08
C LEU A 74 -5.00 7.50 7.75
N GLY A 75 -5.38 8.78 7.69
CA GLY A 75 -4.52 9.92 8.07
C GLY A 75 -3.96 9.86 9.50
N GLY A 76 -4.72 9.28 10.44
CA GLY A 76 -4.31 9.09 11.84
C GLY A 76 -3.50 7.82 12.10
N LEU A 77 -3.28 6.98 11.09
CA LEU A 77 -2.54 5.73 11.23
C LEU A 77 -1.02 6.00 11.30
N GLU A 78 -0.37 5.30 12.22
CA GLU A 78 1.09 5.28 12.33
C GLU A 78 1.72 4.59 11.11
N ILE A 79 2.81 5.17 10.60
CA ILE A 79 3.61 4.60 9.52
C ILE A 79 4.82 3.93 10.15
N TYR A 80 4.92 2.61 10.02
CA TYR A 80 6.05 1.84 10.51
C TYR A 80 7.20 1.93 9.49
N SER A 81 8.32 2.52 9.84
CA SER A 81 9.50 2.53 8.95
C SER A 81 10.39 1.34 9.22
N LYS A 82 10.51 0.46 8.23
CA LYS A 82 11.36 -0.74 8.25
C LYS A 82 12.09 -0.84 6.90
N PRO A 83 13.15 -0.04 6.68
CA PRO A 83 13.88 -0.07 5.42
C PRO A 83 14.48 -1.46 5.19
N GLU A 84 14.21 -2.04 4.03
CA GLU A 84 14.74 -3.35 3.62
C GLU A 84 15.82 -3.15 2.54
N LYS A 85 16.81 -4.05 2.44
CA LYS A 85 17.86 -3.94 1.40
C LYS A 85 17.30 -4.18 -0.01
N ASN A 86 16.38 -5.13 -0.14
CA ASN A 86 15.69 -5.48 -1.38
C ASN A 86 14.20 -5.63 -1.10
N PRO A 87 13.46 -4.52 -0.89
CA PRO A 87 12.03 -4.59 -0.67
C PRO A 87 11.30 -5.00 -1.96
N VAL A 88 10.20 -5.75 -1.82
CA VAL A 88 9.29 -6.06 -2.94
C VAL A 88 8.64 -4.78 -3.49
N ALA A 89 8.31 -3.84 -2.60
CA ALA A 89 7.73 -2.55 -2.92
C ALA A 89 8.15 -1.52 -1.87
N GLY A 90 8.13 -0.24 -2.22
CA GLY A 90 8.53 0.83 -1.31
C GLY A 90 7.60 1.01 -0.12
N VAL A 91 6.33 0.64 -0.28
CA VAL A 91 5.31 0.66 0.77
C VAL A 91 4.64 -0.70 0.86
N ARG A 92 4.40 -1.20 2.07
CA ARG A 92 3.59 -2.39 2.31
C ARG A 92 2.35 -2.02 3.11
N VAL A 93 1.18 -2.26 2.53
CA VAL A 93 -0.13 -2.05 3.14
C VAL A 93 -0.64 -3.39 3.64
N ILE A 94 -0.84 -3.51 4.94
CA ILE A 94 -1.43 -4.70 5.57
C ILE A 94 -2.84 -4.32 5.99
N ILE A 95 -3.85 -4.84 5.31
CA ILE A 95 -5.26 -4.52 5.53
C ILE A 95 -5.76 -5.30 6.75
N GLY A 96 -6.14 -4.64 7.84
CA GLY A 96 -6.64 -5.29 9.05
C GLY A 96 -8.16 -5.42 9.08
N LEU A 97 -8.70 -6.03 10.16
CA LEU A 97 -10.15 -6.10 10.38
C LEU A 97 -10.80 -4.72 10.48
N ASP A 98 -10.10 -3.72 11.01
CA ASP A 98 -10.63 -2.36 11.15
C ASP A 98 -10.79 -1.63 9.83
N PHE A 99 -10.18 -2.13 8.74
CA PHE A 99 -10.27 -1.47 7.45
C PHE A 99 -11.70 -1.47 6.93
N ASP A 100 -12.21 -0.28 6.65
CA ASP A 100 -13.50 -0.10 6.02
C ASP A 100 -13.33 0.19 4.52
N PRO A 101 -13.70 -0.71 3.61
CA PRO A 101 -13.55 -0.51 2.17
C PRO A 101 -14.44 0.62 1.64
N ALA A 102 -15.52 0.98 2.33
CA ALA A 102 -16.37 2.12 1.95
C ALA A 102 -15.67 3.48 2.19
N SER A 103 -14.54 3.49 2.92
CA SER A 103 -13.69 4.66 3.08
C SER A 103 -12.85 4.99 1.84
N LEU A 104 -12.77 4.08 0.87
CA LEU A 104 -12.15 4.32 -0.44
C LEU A 104 -13.06 5.25 -1.25
N LYS A 105 -12.67 6.52 -1.40
CA LYS A 105 -13.39 7.57 -2.15
C LYS A 105 -12.60 8.02 -3.36
#